data_AF-A0A3D5EI33-F1
#
_entry.id   AF-A0A3D5EI33-F1
#
_cell.length_a   1.000
_cell.length_b   1.000
_cell.length_c   1.000
_cell.angle_alpha   90.00
_cell.angle_beta   90.00
_cell.angle_gamma   90.00
#
_symmetry.space_group_name_H-M   'P 1'
#
loop_
_entity.id
_entity.type
_entity.pdbx_description
1 polymer ?
#
loop_
_entity_poly.entity_id
_entity_poly.type
_entity_poly.pdbx_seq_one_letter_code
_entity_poly.pdbx_strand_id
1 'polypeptide(L)'
;MLSNRTKRLLYGSLFILFLGYAVNPAFAANASAELRFYDDSNSQVSSGLLVKNDVTMTLTGLINHVVVKQRYQNPHPFAVNARYVFPLPDESAVHAMQMQ
;
A
#
# COMPACT_ATOMS: atom_id res chain seq x y z
N MET A 1 -17.57 -39.58 -23.15
CA MET A 1 -17.18 -38.42 -24.00
C MET A 1 -18.32 -37.40 -23.97
N LEU A 2 -18.11 -36.20 -23.41
CA LEU A 2 -19.18 -35.19 -23.31
C LEU A 2 -19.62 -34.69 -24.70
N SER A 3 -20.92 -34.49 -24.90
CA SER A 3 -21.50 -33.94 -26.13
C SER A 3 -21.01 -32.51 -26.40
N ASN A 4 -20.91 -32.12 -27.67
CA ASN A 4 -20.43 -30.79 -28.07
C ASN A 4 -21.31 -29.65 -27.51
N ARG A 5 -22.59 -29.92 -27.20
CA ARG A 5 -23.48 -28.94 -26.56
C ARG A 5 -23.12 -28.73 -25.08
N THR A 6 -22.79 -29.80 -24.37
CA THR A 6 -22.39 -29.76 -22.96
C THR A 6 -21.02 -29.09 -22.80
N LYS A 7 -20.09 -29.30 -23.73
CA LYS A 7 -18.80 -28.60 -23.74
C LYS A 7 -18.97 -27.09 -23.91
N ARG A 8 -19.83 -26.64 -24.84
CA ARG A 8 -20.11 -25.21 -25.06
C ARG A 8 -20.71 -24.53 -23.83
N LEU A 9 -21.64 -25.21 -23.14
CA LEU A 9 -22.21 -24.71 -21.88
C LEU A 9 -21.16 -24.65 -20.76
N LEU A 10 -20.30 -25.66 -20.66
CA LEU A 10 -19.20 -25.67 -19.69
C LEU A 10 -18.20 -24.53 -19.92
N TYR A 11 -17.80 -24.28 -21.18
CA TYR A 11 -16.89 -23.18 -21.50
C TYR A 11 -17.51 -21.81 -21.24
N GLY A 12 -18.81 -21.63 -21.54
CA GLY A 12 -19.52 -20.39 -21.21
C GLY A 12 -19.62 -20.14 -19.70
N SER A 13 -19.91 -21.19 -18.93
CA SER A 13 -19.96 -21.11 -17.46
C SER A 13 -18.58 -20.81 -16.86
N LEU A 14 -17.52 -21.45 -17.38
CA LEU A 14 -16.14 -21.19 -16.94
C LEU A 14 -15.69 -19.76 -17.28
N PHE A 15 -16.12 -19.23 -18.42
CA PHE A 15 -15.86 -17.85 -18.82
C PHE A 15 -16.54 -16.84 -17.89
N ILE A 16 -17.80 -17.07 -17.51
CA ILE A 16 -18.52 -16.22 -16.55
C ILE A 16 -17.87 -16.27 -15.17
N LEU A 17 -17.39 -17.44 -14.74
CA LEU A 17 -16.68 -17.59 -13.46
C LEU A 17 -15.35 -16.84 -13.46
N PHE A 18 -14.59 -16.90 -14.55
CA PHE A 18 -13.35 -16.13 -14.73
C PHE A 18 -13.62 -14.61 -14.79
N LEU A 19 -14.70 -14.19 -15.45
CA LEU A 19 -15.07 -12.78 -15.55
C LEU A 19 -15.43 -12.21 -14.17
N GLY A 20 -16.15 -12.98 -13.34
CA GLY A 20 -16.48 -12.57 -11.97
C GLY A 20 -15.28 -12.44 -11.02
N TYR A 21 -14.21 -13.22 -11.25
CA TYR A 21 -12.97 -13.08 -10.46
C TYR A 21 -12.20 -11.79 -10.79
N ALA A 22 -12.21 -11.34 -12.04
CA ALA A 22 -11.43 -10.18 -12.49
C ALA A 22 -11.96 -8.82 -12.00
N VAL A 23 -13.21 -8.75 -11.53
CA VAL A 23 -13.86 -7.51 -11.06
C VAL A 23 -13.91 -7.37 -9.54
N ASN A 24 -13.24 -8.22 -8.76
CA ASN A 24 -13.16 -8.01 -7.30
C ASN A 24 -12.34 -6.75 -6.98
N PRO A 25 -12.93 -5.67 -6.43
CA PRO A 25 -12.19 -4.49 -5.98
C PRO A 25 -11.51 -4.72 -4.62
N ALA A 26 -11.52 -5.96 -4.10
CA ALA A 26 -10.98 -6.32 -2.79
C ALA A 26 -9.45 -6.16 -2.70
N PHE A 27 -8.75 -5.95 -3.82
CA PHE A 27 -7.39 -5.43 -3.83
C PHE A 27 -7.44 -3.90 -3.77
N ALA A 28 -8.02 -3.35 -2.69
CA ALA A 28 -7.72 -1.97 -2.34
C ALA A 28 -6.20 -1.88 -2.18
N ALA A 29 -5.56 -1.05 -3.00
CA ALA A 29 -4.13 -0.84 -2.90
C ALA A 29 -3.84 -0.35 -1.48
N ASN A 30 -3.26 -1.21 -0.64
CA ASN A 30 -2.84 -0.82 0.70
C ASN A 30 -1.92 0.39 0.52
N ALA A 31 -2.34 1.55 1.02
CA ALA A 31 -1.49 2.71 1.02
C ALA A 31 -0.20 2.32 1.77
N SER A 32 0.94 2.42 1.10
CA SER A 32 2.23 2.15 1.72
C SER A 32 2.81 3.45 2.24
N ALA A 33 3.57 3.35 3.34
CA ALA A 33 4.31 4.49 3.86
C ALA A 33 5.37 4.93 2.84
N GLU A 34 5.31 6.20 2.44
CA GLU A 34 6.16 6.74 1.39
C GLU A 34 6.53 8.20 1.67
N LEU A 35 7.78 8.56 1.38
CA LEU A 35 8.21 9.96 1.31
C LEU A 35 8.17 10.39 -0.16
N ARG A 36 7.32 11.34 -0.52
CA ARG A 36 7.17 11.81 -1.90
C ARG A 36 7.84 13.16 -2.08
N PHE A 37 8.61 13.33 -3.15
CA PHE A 37 9.24 14.59 -3.51
C PHE A 37 8.42 15.35 -4.53
N TYR A 38 8.41 16.67 -4.39
CA TYR A 38 7.64 17.59 -5.22
C TYR A 38 8.53 18.69 -5.78
N ASP A 39 8.22 19.14 -7.00
CA ASP A 39 8.79 20.35 -7.57
C ASP A 39 8.05 21.62 -7.11
N ASP A 40 8.50 22.78 -7.60
CA ASP A 40 7.90 24.08 -7.29
C ASP A 40 6.47 24.23 -7.85
N SER A 41 6.10 23.41 -8.84
CA SER A 41 4.73 23.32 -9.37
C SER A 41 3.83 22.40 -8.53
N ASN A 42 4.36 21.84 -7.43
CA ASN A 42 3.70 20.86 -6.57
C ASN A 42 3.32 19.56 -7.31
N SER A 43 4.05 19.23 -8.38
CA SER A 43 3.98 17.96 -9.08
C SER A 43 4.92 16.95 -8.42
N GLN A 44 4.47 15.72 -8.22
CA GLN A 44 5.33 14.67 -7.65
C GLN A 44 6.39 14.28 -8.68
N VAL A 45 7.66 14.42 -8.32
CA VAL A 45 8.80 14.15 -9.22
C VAL A 45 9.46 12.80 -8.95
N SER A 46 9.50 12.37 -7.70
CA SER A 46 10.14 11.11 -7.29
C SER A 46 9.78 10.77 -5.84
N SER A 47 10.34 9.67 -5.33
CA SER A 47 10.12 9.21 -3.95
C SER A 47 11.46 9.02 -3.22
N GLY A 48 11.43 9.22 -1.90
CA GLY A 48 12.56 9.05 -1.01
C GLY A 48 12.98 7.59 -0.90
N LEU A 49 14.30 7.36 -0.87
CA LEU A 49 14.83 6.04 -0.64
C LEU A 49 14.67 5.67 0.84
N LEU A 50 13.87 4.65 1.15
CA LEU A 50 13.76 4.11 2.50
C LEU A 50 15.04 3.34 2.85
N VAL A 51 15.91 3.93 3.66
CA VAL A 51 17.20 3.35 4.05
C VAL A 51 17.04 2.39 5.23
N LYS A 52 16.14 2.70 6.15
CA LYS A 52 15.91 1.89 7.35
C LYS A 52 14.46 1.96 7.80
N ASN A 53 13.94 0.81 8.24
CA ASN A 53 12.61 0.68 8.82
C ASN A 53 12.72 -0.19 10.08
N ASP A 54 12.63 0.44 11.25
CA ASP A 54 12.61 -0.25 12.54
C ASP A 54 11.17 -0.25 13.07
N VAL A 55 10.66 -1.42 13.44
CA VAL A 55 9.31 -1.60 13.99
C VAL A 55 9.44 -2.25 15.35
N THR A 56 8.86 -1.63 16.37
CA THR A 56 8.76 -2.17 17.72
C THR A 56 7.30 -2.30 18.10
N MET A 57 6.91 -3.49 18.56
CA MET A 57 5.53 -3.80 18.95
C MET A 57 5.54 -4.28 20.40
N THR A 58 4.69 -3.69 21.23
CA THR A 58 4.52 -4.06 22.65
C THR A 58 3.07 -4.43 22.89
N LEU A 59 2.82 -5.69 23.23
CA LEU A 59 1.48 -6.21 23.49
C LEU A 59 1.20 -6.22 24.99
N THR A 60 0.13 -5.54 25.41
CA THR A 60 -0.34 -5.50 26.81
C THR A 60 -1.82 -5.88 26.84
N GLY A 61 -2.10 -7.13 27.24
CA GLY A 61 -3.47 -7.67 27.17
C GLY A 61 -3.97 -7.69 25.72
N LEU A 62 -5.03 -6.94 25.44
CA LEU A 62 -5.61 -6.79 24.09
C LEU A 62 -5.07 -5.58 23.30
N ILE A 63 -4.21 -4.76 23.90
CA ILE A 63 -3.71 -3.53 23.29
C ILE A 63 -2.33 -3.78 22.71
N ASN A 64 -2.16 -3.49 21.42
CA ASN A 64 -0.87 -3.49 20.76
C ASN A 64 -0.38 -2.04 20.55
N HIS A 65 0.73 -1.69 21.18
CA HIS A 65 1.39 -0.40 20.97
C HIS A 65 2.54 -0.57 19.96
N VAL A 66 2.44 0.13 18.83
CA VAL A 66 3.40 0.05 17.74
C VAL A 66 4.16 1.37 17.60
N VAL A 67 5.48 1.27 17.53
CA VAL A 67 6.38 2.39 17.22
C VAL A 67 7.12 2.06 15.93
N VAL A 68 6.92 2.88 14.91
CA VAL A 68 7.60 2.78 13.61
C VAL A 68 8.61 3.91 13.50
N LYS A 69 9.86 3.57 13.20
CA LYS A 69 10.93 4.54 12.92
C LYS A 69 11.47 4.29 11.51
N GLN A 70 11.27 5.27 10.63
CA GLN A 70 11.70 5.19 9.24
C GLN A 70 12.73 6.26 8.95
N ARG A 71 13.78 5.87 8.23
CA ARG A 71 14.83 6.77 7.76
C ARG A 71 14.82 6.79 6.24
N TYR A 72 14.56 7.97 5.68
CA TYR A 72 14.63 8.20 4.25
C TYR A 72 15.89 8.99 3.88
N GLN A 73 16.38 8.77 2.66
CA GLN A 73 17.45 9.55 2.06
C GLN A 73 16.90 10.30 0.84
N ASN A 74 17.25 11.58 0.76
CA ASN A 74 17.11 12.36 -0.47
C ASN A 74 18.24 11.96 -1.43
N PRO A 75 17.94 11.33 -2.58
CA PRO A 75 18.95 10.97 -3.57
C PRO A 75 19.42 12.17 -4.40
N HIS A 76 18.74 13.31 -4.33
CA HIS A 76 19.08 14.49 -5.13
C HIS A 76 20.22 15.28 -4.47
N PRO A 77 21.10 15.91 -5.26
CA PRO A 77 22.20 16.71 -4.75
C PRO A 77 21.76 18.09 -4.21
N PHE A 78 20.46 18.39 -4.21
CA PHE A 78 19.86 19.65 -3.77
C PHE A 78 18.70 19.40 -2.81
N ALA A 79 18.31 20.42 -2.04
CA ALA A 79 17.14 20.37 -1.18
C ALA A 79 15.85 20.23 -2.01
N VAL A 80 14.95 19.35 -1.59
CA VAL A 80 13.69 19.06 -2.27
C VAL A 80 12.52 19.19 -1.30
N ASN A 81 11.38 19.63 -1.80
CA ASN A 81 10.14 19.60 -1.04
C ASN A 81 9.67 18.16 -0.91
N ALA A 82 9.36 17.73 0.32
CA ALA A 82 8.94 16.36 0.59
C ALA A 82 7.64 16.32 1.40
N ARG A 83 6.76 15.37 1.08
CA ARG A 83 5.58 15.04 1.87
C ARG A 83 5.65 13.58 2.27
N TYR A 84 5.63 13.34 3.58
CA TYR A 84 5.51 11.99 4.11
C TYR A 84 4.02 11.60 4.13
N VAL A 85 3.71 10.43 3.58
CA VAL A 85 2.37 9.85 3.56
C VAL A 85 2.37 8.66 4.53
N PHE A 86 1.66 8.84 5.64
CA PHE A 86 1.39 7.76 6.58
C PHE A 86 0.05 7.09 6.22
N PRO A 87 0.01 5.78 5.95
CA PRO A 87 -1.25 5.11 5.69
C PRO A 87 -2.02 4.96 7.01
N LEU A 88 -3.21 5.54 7.07
CA LEU A 88 -4.06 5.37 8.24
C LEU A 88 -4.54 3.91 8.28
N PRO A 89 -4.32 3.16 9.37
CA PRO A 89 -4.78 1.79 9.48
C PRO A 89 -6.27 1.75 9.83
N ASP A 90 -7.02 0.79 9.29
CA ASP A 90 -8.46 0.69 9.51
C ASP A 90 -8.84 0.38 10.98
N GLU A 91 -7.99 -0.39 11.68
CA GLU A 91 -8.25 -0.87 13.04
C GLU A 91 -7.26 -0.31 14.08
N SER A 92 -6.58 0.81 13.78
CA SER A 92 -5.74 1.47 14.78
C SER A 92 -5.65 2.98 14.56
N ALA A 93 -5.07 3.68 15.53
CA ALA A 93 -4.96 5.13 15.51
C ALA A 93 -3.51 5.56 15.74
N VAL A 94 -3.10 6.63 15.07
CA VAL A 94 -1.85 7.33 15.34
C VAL A 94 -2.07 8.23 16.55
N HIS A 95 -1.29 8.02 17.61
CA HIS A 95 -1.36 8.89 18.80
C HIS A 95 -0.25 9.95 18.86
N ALA A 96 0.90 9.69 18.21
CA ALA A 96 2.02 10.62 18.19
C ALA A 96 2.87 10.47 16.91
N MET A 97 3.41 11.58 16.44
CA MET A 97 4.35 11.64 15.31
C MET A 97 5.45 12.67 15.62
N GLN A 98 6.69 12.31 15.33
CA GLN A 98 7.85 13.21 15.42
C GLN A 98 8.67 13.11 14.14
N MET A 99 9.08 14.26 13.60
CA MET A 99 10.03 14.36 12.49
C MET A 99 11.30 15.05 12.96
N GLN A 100 12.45 14.62 12.43
CA GLN A 100 13.79 15.10 12.78
C GLN A 100 14.60 15.33 11.51
#